data_AF-A0A7D5I4F7-F1
#
_entry.id   AF-A0A7D5I4F7-F1
#
_cell.length_a   1.000
_cell.length_b   1.000
_cell.length_c   1.000
_cell.angle_alpha   90.00
_cell.angle_beta   90.00
_cell.angle_gamma   90.00
#
_symmetry.space_group_name_H-M   'P 1'
#
loop_
_entity.id
_entity.type
_entity.pdbx_description
1 polymer ?
#
loop_
_entity_poly.entity_id
_entity_poly.type
_entity_poly.pdbx_seq_one_letter_code
_entity_poly.pdbx_strand_id
1 'polypeptide(L)'
;MEIGVVVHGPDIVDSGMAHRIIGLLHDLGNVEARMAGTIGKTAVLDAHMEKIIDINASLKPSECIEEFFHTKDAVFLLNQGKTVDNGRIFGSIVVSNLKDRNRKPLIQIESPSRSGGEIIPWNTASFDLAGKMSDLLGSRLSDIPEIVTPISIEDHGHRITRKIFGVHNGEKILVNGIIVGQAISEDIRIITEDGFITDIKGARVKEHGLEKLHRYDEKKPIDIRKCWIKSGPIRSNNFLVRRHTSALMEKGESSTIDRISSETPVSGIKAVIIDHEAESCFELASGAQVAITVGDDTTEIAGDILYRLKIPIIGITDGDLDGFSHRKHIYPGSVVFRVKEGYDDVVGRMIGSELFQGKNNADFDSITQIKYLVRELINSYIKFSTNY
;
A
#
# COMPACT_ATOMS: atom_id res chain seq x y z
N MET A 1 -26.83 -15.86 0.23
CA MET A 1 -26.20 -14.82 1.06
C MET A 1 -25.15 -14.15 0.21
N GLU A 2 -25.19 -12.83 0.09
CA GLU A 2 -24.14 -12.04 -0.58
C GLU A 2 -23.06 -11.68 0.45
N ILE A 3 -21.80 -12.03 0.19
CA ILE A 3 -20.71 -11.91 1.14
C ILE A 3 -19.63 -10.98 0.56
N GLY A 4 -19.27 -9.94 1.31
CA GLY A 4 -18.10 -9.11 1.02
C GLY A 4 -16.90 -9.59 1.81
N VAL A 5 -15.73 -9.70 1.17
CA VAL A 5 -14.47 -10.07 1.82
C VAL A 5 -13.45 -8.97 1.59
N VAL A 6 -13.03 -8.31 2.67
CA VAL A 6 -11.95 -7.33 2.66
C VAL A 6 -10.67 -8.04 3.09
N VAL A 7 -9.74 -8.19 2.16
CA VAL A 7 -8.43 -8.79 2.42
C VAL A 7 -7.45 -7.68 2.75
N HIS A 8 -6.76 -7.76 3.89
CA HIS A 8 -5.78 -6.77 4.31
C HIS A 8 -4.39 -7.37 4.50
N GLY A 9 -3.39 -6.69 3.92
CA GLY A 9 -1.98 -7.03 4.03
C GLY A 9 -1.57 -8.18 3.11
N PRO A 10 -0.26 -8.29 2.80
CA PRO A 10 0.26 -9.34 1.92
C PRO A 10 0.30 -10.72 2.61
N ASP A 11 0.58 -10.78 3.91
CA ASP A 11 0.89 -12.04 4.60
C ASP A 11 -0.30 -13.04 4.62
N ILE A 12 -1.55 -12.55 4.62
CA ILE A 12 -2.74 -13.40 4.54
C ILE A 12 -2.88 -14.08 3.17
N VAL A 13 -2.37 -13.43 2.12
CA VAL A 13 -2.32 -13.98 0.76
C VAL A 13 -1.12 -14.91 0.62
N ASP A 14 0.07 -14.46 1.06
CA ASP A 14 1.32 -15.22 0.96
C ASP A 14 1.26 -16.55 1.74
N SER A 15 0.50 -16.60 2.85
CA SER A 15 0.26 -17.83 3.61
C SER A 15 -0.73 -18.81 2.94
N GLY A 16 -1.39 -18.41 1.85
CA GLY A 16 -2.44 -19.19 1.17
C GLY A 16 -3.79 -19.19 1.90
N MET A 17 -3.88 -18.59 3.09
CA MET A 17 -5.10 -18.60 3.89
C MET A 17 -6.22 -17.76 3.27
N ALA A 18 -5.91 -16.66 2.57
CA ALA A 18 -6.92 -15.90 1.84
C ALA A 18 -7.68 -16.79 0.84
N HIS A 19 -6.96 -17.59 0.03
CA HIS A 19 -7.58 -18.51 -0.93
C HIS A 19 -8.46 -19.55 -0.25
N ARG A 20 -7.94 -20.20 0.81
CA ARG A 20 -8.68 -21.22 1.57
C ARG A 20 -9.96 -20.65 2.17
N ILE A 21 -9.89 -19.49 2.82
CA ILE A 21 -11.04 -18.89 3.51
C ILE A 21 -12.10 -18.42 2.50
N ILE A 22 -11.68 -17.78 1.40
CA ILE A 22 -12.62 -17.39 0.33
C ILE A 22 -13.33 -18.63 -0.23
N GLY A 23 -12.61 -19.74 -0.42
CA GLY A 23 -13.20 -21.03 -0.82
C GLY A 23 -14.27 -21.52 0.17
N LEU A 24 -14.00 -21.50 1.47
CA LEU A 24 -14.99 -21.88 2.49
C LEU A 24 -16.21 -20.95 2.52
N LEU A 25 -16.01 -19.66 2.25
CA LEU A 25 -17.12 -18.69 2.22
C LEU A 25 -18.02 -18.88 0.99
N HIS A 26 -17.50 -19.43 -0.12
CA HIS A 26 -18.32 -19.78 -1.28
C HIS A 26 -19.36 -20.86 -0.97
N ASP A 27 -19.07 -21.76 -0.03
CA ASP A 27 -20.05 -22.77 0.44
C ASP A 27 -21.20 -22.13 1.24
N LEU A 28 -21.01 -20.90 1.74
CA LEU A 28 -21.99 -20.15 2.52
C LEU A 28 -22.76 -19.12 1.69
N GLY A 29 -22.26 -18.74 0.51
CA GLY A 29 -22.89 -17.71 -0.31
C GLY A 29 -22.07 -17.24 -1.52
N ASN A 30 -22.59 -16.23 -2.20
CA ASN A 30 -21.89 -15.58 -3.29
C ASN A 30 -20.84 -14.60 -2.72
N VAL A 31 -19.58 -14.74 -3.11
CA VAL A 31 -18.46 -14.00 -2.50
C VAL A 31 -17.88 -13.00 -3.48
N GLU A 32 -17.71 -11.76 -3.02
CA GLU A 32 -16.89 -10.75 -3.68
C GLU A 32 -15.75 -10.36 -2.75
N ALA A 33 -14.51 -10.55 -3.18
CA ALA A 33 -13.32 -10.22 -2.41
C ALA A 33 -12.55 -9.05 -3.01
N ARG A 34 -12.06 -8.15 -2.15
CA ARG A 34 -11.26 -6.98 -2.54
C ARG A 34 -10.03 -6.85 -1.65
N MET A 35 -8.91 -6.50 -2.25
CA MET A 35 -7.67 -6.20 -1.54
C MET A 35 -7.65 -4.74 -1.07
N ALA A 36 -7.49 -4.54 0.23
CA ALA A 36 -7.26 -3.23 0.83
C ALA A 36 -5.76 -2.98 1.03
N GLY A 37 -5.25 -1.91 0.40
CA GLY A 37 -3.85 -1.49 0.49
C GLY A 37 -2.96 -1.97 -0.67
N THR A 38 -2.02 -1.11 -1.04
CA THR A 38 -1.16 -1.23 -2.23
C THR A 38 -0.34 -2.51 -2.27
N ILE A 39 0.26 -2.88 -1.13
CA ILE A 39 1.26 -3.95 -1.13
C ILE A 39 0.59 -5.33 -1.10
N GLY A 40 -0.60 -5.44 -0.52
CA GLY A 40 -1.41 -6.64 -0.65
C GLY A 40 -1.73 -6.97 -2.13
N LYS A 41 -1.89 -5.96 -2.99
CA LYS A 41 -2.09 -6.18 -4.44
C LYS A 41 -0.91 -6.91 -5.08
N THR A 42 0.32 -6.62 -4.63
CA THR A 42 1.52 -7.33 -5.10
C THR A 42 1.49 -8.80 -4.73
N ALA A 43 0.99 -9.14 -3.53
CA ALA A 43 0.84 -10.53 -3.10
C ALA A 43 -0.26 -11.26 -3.88
N VAL A 44 -1.37 -10.58 -4.19
CA VAL A 44 -2.43 -11.13 -5.06
C VAL A 44 -1.87 -11.47 -6.44
N LEU A 45 -1.08 -10.59 -7.03
CA LEU A 45 -0.39 -10.86 -8.29
C LEU A 45 0.59 -12.03 -8.14
N ASP A 46 1.44 -12.03 -7.12
CA ASP A 46 2.38 -13.13 -6.89
C ASP A 46 1.69 -14.49 -6.74
N ALA A 47 0.51 -14.52 -6.11
CA ALA A 47 -0.29 -15.72 -5.90
C ALA A 47 -1.25 -16.07 -7.06
N HIS A 48 -1.29 -15.29 -8.14
CA HIS A 48 -2.22 -15.48 -9.26
C HIS A 48 -3.70 -15.42 -8.85
N MET A 49 -4.02 -14.57 -7.88
CA MET A 49 -5.35 -14.44 -7.29
C MET A 49 -6.17 -13.27 -7.82
N GLU A 50 -5.70 -12.52 -8.82
CA GLU A 50 -6.38 -11.31 -9.33
C GLU A 50 -7.76 -11.59 -9.97
N LYS A 51 -8.08 -12.85 -10.26
CA LYS A 51 -9.42 -13.28 -10.72
C LYS A 51 -10.38 -13.58 -9.56
N ILE A 52 -9.87 -13.68 -8.34
CA ILE A 52 -10.62 -14.04 -7.13
C ILE A 52 -10.71 -12.83 -6.19
N ILE A 53 -9.62 -12.06 -6.07
CA ILE A 53 -9.51 -10.87 -5.25
C ILE A 53 -9.30 -9.67 -6.17
N ASP A 54 -10.27 -8.76 -6.17
CA ASP A 54 -10.19 -7.52 -6.93
C ASP A 54 -9.12 -6.58 -6.32
N ILE A 55 -8.27 -6.04 -7.19
CA ILE A 55 -7.14 -5.15 -6.87
C ILE A 55 -7.24 -3.78 -7.57
N ASN A 56 -8.37 -3.48 -8.22
CA ASN A 56 -8.52 -2.27 -9.02
C ASN A 56 -8.59 -0.99 -8.19
N ALA A 57 -9.21 -1.04 -7.01
CA ALA A 57 -9.34 0.13 -6.13
C ALA A 57 -8.23 0.17 -5.07
N SER A 58 -7.79 1.37 -4.68
CA SER A 58 -6.94 1.59 -3.49
C SER A 58 -7.74 2.24 -2.38
N LEU A 59 -8.54 1.41 -1.72
CA LEU A 59 -9.36 1.81 -0.58
C LEU A 59 -8.74 1.33 0.72
N LYS A 60 -8.99 2.07 1.80
CA LYS A 60 -8.75 1.59 3.16
C LYS A 60 -9.74 0.46 3.50
N PRO A 61 -9.40 -0.42 4.45
CA PRO A 61 -10.30 -1.50 4.86
C PRO A 61 -11.69 -0.99 5.28
N SER A 62 -11.77 0.14 5.99
CA SER A 62 -13.05 0.73 6.42
C SER A 62 -13.90 1.20 5.24
N GLU A 63 -13.27 1.74 4.18
CA GLU A 63 -13.95 2.19 2.97
C GLU A 63 -14.49 1.00 2.17
N CYS A 64 -13.71 -0.08 2.04
CA CYS A 64 -14.19 -1.34 1.45
C CYS A 64 -15.40 -1.91 2.21
N ILE A 65 -15.36 -1.88 3.55
CA ILE A 65 -16.48 -2.37 4.38
C ILE A 65 -17.73 -1.52 4.16
N GLU A 66 -17.59 -0.19 4.13
CA GLU A 66 -18.72 0.72 3.86
C GLU A 66 -19.37 0.42 2.51
N GLU A 67 -18.59 0.26 1.43
CA GLU A 67 -19.12 -0.12 0.12
C GLU A 67 -19.84 -1.47 0.15
N PHE A 68 -19.28 -2.46 0.84
CA PHE A 68 -19.95 -3.75 1.00
C PHE A 68 -21.21 -3.68 1.86
N PHE A 69 -21.31 -2.78 2.85
CA PHE A 69 -22.55 -2.59 3.61
C PHE A 69 -23.73 -2.12 2.76
N HIS A 70 -23.49 -1.54 1.58
CA HIS A 70 -24.55 -1.17 0.64
C HIS A 70 -25.08 -2.35 -0.19
N THR A 71 -24.28 -3.40 -0.40
CA THR A 71 -24.57 -4.44 -1.40
C THR A 71 -24.55 -5.87 -0.87
N LYS A 72 -24.00 -6.10 0.33
CA LYS A 72 -23.77 -7.43 0.91
C LYS A 72 -24.61 -7.67 2.17
N ASP A 73 -24.83 -8.94 2.47
CA ASP A 73 -25.52 -9.42 3.67
C ASP A 73 -24.58 -9.51 4.87
N ALA A 74 -23.31 -9.88 4.63
CA ALA A 74 -22.27 -9.98 5.66
C ALA A 74 -20.92 -9.55 5.08
N VAL A 75 -20.02 -9.06 5.95
CA VAL A 75 -18.67 -8.64 5.58
C VAL A 75 -17.63 -9.34 6.45
N PHE A 76 -16.59 -9.88 5.81
CA PHE A 76 -15.44 -10.48 6.46
C PHE A 76 -14.19 -9.62 6.25
N LEU A 77 -13.49 -9.28 7.32
CA LEU A 77 -12.17 -8.66 7.29
C LEU A 77 -11.12 -9.76 7.52
N LEU A 78 -10.32 -10.08 6.51
CA LEU A 78 -9.22 -11.04 6.63
C LEU A 78 -7.92 -10.28 6.91
N ASN A 79 -7.25 -10.64 7.99
CA ASN A 79 -5.99 -10.01 8.38
C ASN A 79 -5.01 -11.04 8.96
N GLN A 80 -3.72 -10.74 8.79
CA GLN A 80 -2.62 -11.50 9.37
C GLN A 80 -1.71 -10.52 10.12
N GLY A 81 -2.10 -10.17 11.35
CA GLY A 81 -1.35 -9.27 12.21
C GLY A 81 0.02 -9.85 12.63
N LYS A 82 0.92 -8.96 13.07
CA LYS A 82 2.20 -9.35 13.68
C LYS A 82 1.97 -10.27 14.89
N THR A 83 0.92 -9.95 15.65
CA THR A 83 0.34 -10.73 16.75
C THR A 83 -1.19 -10.62 16.66
N VAL A 84 -1.91 -11.51 17.36
CA VAL A 84 -3.39 -11.46 17.43
C VAL A 84 -3.86 -10.15 18.07
N ASP A 85 -3.18 -9.67 19.12
CA ASP A 85 -3.52 -8.39 19.77
C ASP A 85 -3.34 -7.19 18.83
N ASN A 86 -2.25 -7.16 18.05
CA ASN A 86 -2.06 -6.12 17.04
C ASN A 86 -3.17 -6.18 15.98
N GLY A 87 -3.58 -7.38 15.59
CA GLY A 87 -4.69 -7.60 14.67
C GLY A 87 -6.05 -7.14 15.21
N ARG A 88 -6.33 -7.42 16.50
CA ARG A 88 -7.54 -6.95 17.20
C ARG A 88 -7.58 -5.42 17.25
N ILE A 89 -6.46 -4.77 17.58
CA ILE A 89 -6.38 -3.31 17.59
C ILE A 89 -6.56 -2.74 16.18
N PHE A 90 -5.93 -3.34 15.17
CA PHE A 90 -6.12 -2.97 13.77
C PHE A 90 -7.60 -3.02 13.38
N GLY A 91 -8.28 -4.14 13.64
CA GLY A 91 -9.71 -4.28 13.39
C GLY A 91 -10.54 -3.23 14.12
N SER A 92 -10.21 -2.94 15.38
CA SER A 92 -10.88 -1.91 16.15
C SER A 92 -10.71 -0.51 15.55
N ILE A 93 -9.54 -0.19 14.99
CA ILE A 93 -9.30 1.07 14.29
C ILE A 93 -10.10 1.11 12.98
N VAL A 94 -10.17 0.00 12.25
CA VAL A 94 -10.99 -0.09 11.04
C VAL A 94 -12.47 0.15 11.37
N VAL A 95 -12.98 -0.51 12.41
CA VAL A 95 -14.37 -0.40 12.86
C VAL A 95 -14.71 0.99 13.40
N SER A 96 -13.78 1.66 14.09
CA SER A 96 -14.00 3.03 14.59
C SER A 96 -14.11 4.09 13.49
N ASN A 97 -13.69 3.76 12.26
CA ASN A 97 -13.83 4.61 11.09
C ASN A 97 -15.11 4.34 10.27
N LEU A 98 -15.95 3.39 10.70
CA LEU A 98 -17.25 3.12 10.07
C LEU A 98 -18.30 4.11 10.57
N LYS A 99 -19.28 4.44 9.72
CA LYS A 99 -20.43 5.29 10.09
C LYS A 99 -21.34 4.58 11.09
N ASP A 100 -21.58 3.29 10.86
CA ASP A 100 -22.33 2.42 11.77
C ASP A 100 -21.86 0.97 11.63
N ARG A 101 -21.14 0.47 12.65
CA ARG A 101 -20.64 -0.91 12.66
C ARG A 101 -21.73 -1.97 12.77
N ASN A 102 -22.95 -1.59 13.20
CA ASN A 102 -24.06 -2.54 13.42
C ASN A 102 -24.92 -2.72 12.17
N ARG A 103 -24.62 -2.01 11.08
CA ARG A 103 -25.42 -2.02 9.85
C ARG A 103 -25.55 -3.40 9.21
N LYS A 104 -24.48 -4.21 9.27
CA LYS A 104 -24.44 -5.59 8.78
C LYS A 104 -23.54 -6.43 9.69
N PRO A 105 -23.71 -7.77 9.74
CA PRO A 105 -22.74 -8.68 10.30
C PRO A 105 -21.31 -8.38 9.81
N LEU A 106 -20.40 -8.06 10.73
CA LEU A 106 -18.99 -7.79 10.44
C LEU A 106 -18.12 -8.73 11.28
N ILE A 107 -17.37 -9.59 10.60
CA ILE A 107 -16.50 -10.59 11.23
C ILE A 107 -15.06 -10.29 10.81
N GLN A 108 -14.12 -10.32 11.73
CA GLN A 108 -12.70 -10.42 11.39
C GLN A 108 -12.19 -11.83 11.60
N ILE A 109 -11.40 -12.31 10.65
CA ILE A 109 -10.63 -13.54 10.76
C ILE A 109 -9.17 -13.13 10.90
N GLU A 110 -8.65 -13.23 12.12
CA GLU A 110 -7.35 -12.73 12.52
C GLU A 110 -6.32 -13.85 12.64
N SER A 111 -5.20 -13.67 11.94
CA SER A 111 -4.04 -14.55 11.99
C SER A 111 -4.35 -16.05 11.78
N PRO A 112 -5.19 -16.44 10.80
CA PRO A 112 -5.68 -17.80 10.65
C PRO A 112 -4.58 -18.80 10.23
N SER A 113 -3.41 -18.34 9.80
CA SER A 113 -2.25 -19.20 9.52
C SER A 113 -1.48 -19.64 10.77
N ARG A 114 -1.77 -19.06 11.94
CA ARG A 114 -1.03 -19.31 13.19
C ARG A 114 -1.87 -20.07 14.22
N SER A 115 -1.21 -20.88 15.03
CA SER A 115 -1.80 -21.43 16.25
C SER A 115 -2.23 -20.28 17.16
N GLY A 116 -3.51 -20.23 17.53
CA GLY A 116 -4.10 -19.13 18.30
C GLY A 116 -4.74 -18.02 17.46
N GLY A 117 -4.89 -18.22 16.14
CA GLY A 117 -5.75 -17.37 15.31
C GLY A 117 -7.18 -17.30 15.85
N GLU A 118 -7.88 -16.21 15.50
CA GLU A 118 -9.10 -15.82 16.19
C GLU A 118 -10.18 -15.33 15.22
N ILE A 119 -11.42 -15.67 15.52
CA ILE A 119 -12.62 -15.12 14.90
C ILE A 119 -13.18 -14.05 15.83
N ILE A 120 -13.29 -12.83 15.32
CA ILE A 120 -13.68 -11.65 16.09
C ILE A 120 -15.00 -11.12 15.53
N PRO A 121 -16.13 -11.28 16.24
CA PRO A 121 -17.38 -10.66 15.87
C PRO A 121 -17.35 -9.16 16.26
N TRP A 122 -17.63 -8.26 15.32
CA TRP A 122 -17.63 -6.82 15.60
C TRP A 122 -18.99 -6.27 16.03
N ASN A 123 -20.04 -7.08 15.94
CA ASN A 123 -21.39 -6.74 16.41
C ASN A 123 -22.20 -8.00 16.76
N THR A 124 -23.36 -7.81 17.39
CA THR A 124 -24.22 -8.93 17.82
C THR A 124 -24.77 -9.72 16.63
N ALA A 125 -25.08 -9.05 15.53
CA ALA A 125 -25.59 -9.69 14.31
C ALA A 125 -24.58 -10.66 13.67
N SER A 126 -23.28 -10.52 13.98
CA SER A 126 -22.23 -11.36 13.43
C SER A 126 -21.95 -12.63 14.23
N PHE A 127 -22.53 -12.79 15.43
CA PHE A 127 -22.12 -13.85 16.37
C PHE A 127 -22.37 -15.27 15.81
N ASP A 128 -23.56 -15.53 15.27
CA ASP A 128 -23.89 -16.86 14.71
C ASP A 128 -22.99 -17.25 13.53
N LEU A 129 -22.73 -16.29 12.64
CA LEU A 129 -21.86 -16.52 11.48
C LEU A 129 -20.38 -16.65 11.90
N ALA A 130 -19.94 -15.88 12.89
CA ALA A 130 -18.62 -16.01 13.48
C ALA A 130 -18.43 -17.38 14.16
N GLY A 131 -19.44 -17.90 14.86
CA GLY A 131 -19.43 -19.24 15.44
C GLY A 131 -19.24 -20.33 14.38
N LYS A 132 -20.01 -20.28 13.29
CA LYS A 132 -19.83 -21.21 12.15
C LYS A 132 -18.41 -21.17 11.59
N MET A 133 -17.83 -19.98 11.43
CA MET A 133 -16.46 -19.84 10.92
C MET A 133 -15.42 -20.34 11.92
N SER A 134 -15.65 -20.16 13.23
CA SER A 134 -14.81 -20.70 14.29
C SER A 134 -14.76 -22.22 14.22
N ASP A 135 -15.90 -22.88 14.04
CA ASP A 135 -15.99 -24.34 13.88
C ASP A 135 -15.27 -24.82 12.60
N LEU A 136 -15.51 -24.16 11.46
CA LEU A 136 -14.90 -24.52 10.17
C LEU A 136 -13.37 -24.37 10.17
N LEU A 137 -12.85 -23.37 10.87
CA LEU A 137 -11.42 -23.06 10.92
C LEU A 137 -10.71 -23.67 12.13
N GLY A 138 -11.45 -24.25 13.09
CA GLY A 138 -10.90 -24.70 14.37
C GLY A 138 -10.21 -23.58 15.15
N SER A 139 -10.67 -22.35 14.97
CA SER A 139 -10.07 -21.12 15.54
C SER A 139 -10.89 -20.63 16.72
N ARG A 140 -10.27 -19.89 17.65
CA ARG A 140 -10.99 -19.36 18.83
C ARG A 140 -12.05 -18.34 18.39
N LEU A 141 -13.28 -18.45 18.88
CA LEU A 141 -14.27 -17.36 18.84
C LEU A 141 -14.07 -16.44 20.05
N SER A 142 -14.05 -15.13 19.83
CA SER A 142 -14.00 -14.14 20.90
C SER A 142 -15.33 -13.44 21.16
N ASP A 143 -15.43 -12.79 22.32
CA ASP A 143 -16.51 -11.84 22.60
C ASP A 143 -16.40 -10.60 21.70
N ILE A 144 -17.52 -9.88 21.58
CA ILE A 144 -17.57 -8.62 20.84
C ILE A 144 -16.66 -7.59 21.52
N PRO A 145 -15.61 -7.09 20.85
CA PRO A 145 -14.66 -6.19 21.49
C PRO A 145 -15.22 -4.77 21.68
N GLU A 146 -14.68 -4.09 22.70
CA GLU A 146 -14.78 -2.63 22.81
C GLU A 146 -13.98 -1.93 21.70
N ILE A 147 -14.45 -0.73 21.31
CA ILE A 147 -13.80 0.05 20.27
C ILE A 147 -12.72 0.95 20.89
N VAL A 148 -11.48 0.77 20.42
CA VAL A 148 -10.37 1.69 20.64
C VAL A 148 -10.43 2.84 19.64
N THR A 149 -10.39 4.07 20.16
CA THR A 149 -10.22 5.29 19.36
C THR A 149 -8.77 5.77 19.48
N PRO A 150 -7.99 5.79 18.39
CA PRO A 150 -6.57 6.14 18.45
C PRO A 150 -6.32 7.65 18.53
N ILE A 151 -7.36 8.48 18.44
CA ILE A 151 -7.26 9.93 18.27
C ILE A 151 -7.80 10.64 19.52
N SER A 152 -6.99 11.56 20.06
CA SER A 152 -7.41 12.59 21.01
C SER A 152 -7.43 13.94 20.30
N ILE A 153 -8.47 14.74 20.54
CA ILE A 153 -8.62 16.09 20.02
C ILE A 153 -8.68 17.04 21.21
N GLU A 154 -7.76 17.99 21.23
CA GLU A 154 -7.62 19.01 22.26
C GLU A 154 -7.71 20.40 21.61
N ASP A 155 -7.86 21.42 22.44
CA ASP A 155 -7.82 22.83 22.01
C ASP A 155 -8.70 23.13 20.79
N HIS A 156 -9.99 22.81 20.87
CA HIS A 156 -10.98 23.03 19.79
C HIS A 156 -10.61 22.45 18.40
N GLY A 157 -9.71 21.47 18.35
CA GLY A 157 -9.26 20.87 17.09
C GLY A 157 -7.89 21.36 16.60
N HIS A 158 -7.29 22.35 17.26
CA HIS A 158 -5.95 22.84 16.95
C HIS A 158 -4.90 21.78 17.24
N ARG A 159 -5.04 21.06 18.36
CA ARG A 159 -4.11 20.00 18.76
C ARG A 159 -4.76 18.63 18.60
N ILE A 160 -4.14 17.77 17.79
CA ILE A 160 -4.58 16.39 17.59
C ILE A 160 -3.44 15.45 17.95
N THR A 161 -3.71 14.48 18.83
CA THR A 161 -2.77 13.42 19.17
C THR A 161 -3.28 12.09 18.62
N ARG A 162 -2.48 11.41 17.82
CA ARG A 162 -2.79 10.08 17.30
C ARG A 162 -1.83 9.04 17.86
N LYS A 163 -2.35 8.10 18.67
CA LYS A 163 -1.61 6.95 19.18
C LYS A 163 -1.44 5.91 18.09
N ILE A 164 -0.22 5.38 17.96
CA ILE A 164 0.11 4.29 17.03
C ILE A 164 0.30 3.02 17.84
N PHE A 165 -0.28 1.92 17.37
CA PHE A 165 -0.31 0.64 18.06
C PHE A 165 0.47 -0.41 17.27
N GLY A 166 0.96 -1.45 17.95
CA GLY A 166 1.68 -2.55 17.33
C GLY A 166 3.04 -2.15 16.72
N VAL A 167 3.61 -1.05 17.22
CA VAL A 167 4.95 -0.58 16.87
C VAL A 167 5.95 -1.26 17.79
N HIS A 168 7.02 -1.81 17.21
CA HIS A 168 8.14 -2.35 17.97
C HIS A 168 9.34 -1.40 17.96
N ASN A 169 10.20 -1.53 18.96
CA ASN A 169 11.42 -0.73 19.06
C ASN A 169 12.29 -0.90 17.79
N GLY A 170 12.79 0.20 17.25
CA GLY A 170 13.61 0.24 16.04
C GLY A 170 12.80 0.28 14.74
N GLU A 171 11.48 0.09 14.76
CA GLU A 171 10.66 0.20 13.56
C GLU A 171 10.59 1.64 13.05
N LYS A 172 10.65 1.81 11.73
CA LYS A 172 10.35 3.09 11.10
C LYS A 172 8.86 3.39 11.20
N ILE A 173 8.54 4.67 11.30
CA ILE A 173 7.18 5.19 11.32
C ILE A 173 6.95 5.92 10.00
N LEU A 174 5.94 5.46 9.25
CA LEU A 174 5.55 6.05 7.99
C LEU A 174 4.22 6.78 8.14
N VAL A 175 4.13 7.98 7.56
CA VAL A 175 2.88 8.75 7.42
C VAL A 175 2.68 9.03 5.94
N ASN A 176 1.58 8.51 5.36
CA ASN A 176 1.28 8.56 3.92
C ASN A 176 2.47 8.12 3.05
N GLY A 177 3.17 7.06 3.44
CA GLY A 177 4.33 6.53 2.72
C GLY A 177 5.68 7.20 3.04
N ILE A 178 5.70 8.32 3.78
CA ILE A 178 6.94 9.05 4.11
C ILE A 178 7.43 8.67 5.49
N ILE A 179 8.72 8.34 5.61
CA ILE A 179 9.36 8.01 6.90
C ILE A 179 9.56 9.30 7.69
N VAL A 180 8.83 9.43 8.81
CA VAL A 180 8.88 10.62 9.69
C VAL A 180 9.69 10.39 10.95
N GLY A 181 10.12 9.15 11.22
CA GLY A 181 10.92 8.83 12.38
C GLY A 181 11.12 7.34 12.59
N GLN A 182 11.81 7.01 13.68
CA GLN A 182 12.08 5.64 14.11
C GLN A 182 11.68 5.47 15.58
N ALA A 183 10.90 4.43 15.86
CA ALA A 183 10.44 4.11 17.20
C ALA A 183 11.61 3.78 18.14
N ILE A 184 11.61 4.40 19.31
CA ILE A 184 12.49 4.09 20.45
C ILE A 184 11.72 3.47 21.62
N SER A 185 10.38 3.44 21.52
CA SER A 185 9.46 2.76 22.44
C SER A 185 8.27 2.17 21.66
N GLU A 186 7.44 1.36 22.32
CA GLU A 186 6.18 0.84 21.74
C GLU A 186 4.98 1.78 21.98
N ASP A 187 5.13 2.81 22.83
CA ASP A 187 4.11 3.83 23.08
C ASP A 187 4.38 5.06 22.22
N ILE A 188 3.90 5.01 20.97
CA ILE A 188 4.09 6.07 19.98
C ILE A 188 2.87 6.98 19.92
N ARG A 189 3.11 8.30 19.96
CA ARG A 189 2.06 9.32 19.72
C ARG A 189 2.56 10.39 18.77
N ILE A 190 1.88 10.54 17.63
CA ILE A 190 2.11 11.67 16.72
C ILE A 190 1.22 12.82 17.17
N ILE A 191 1.84 13.97 17.41
CA ILE A 191 1.16 15.19 17.85
C ILE A 191 1.20 16.18 16.70
N THR A 192 0.03 16.70 16.32
CA THR A 192 -0.08 17.77 15.34
C THR A 192 -0.71 19.01 15.95
N GLU A 193 -0.21 20.17 15.57
CA GLU A 193 -0.80 21.49 15.84
C GLU A 193 -1.09 22.18 14.50
N ASP A 194 -2.34 22.59 14.29
CA ASP A 194 -2.82 23.21 13.03
C ASP A 194 -2.47 22.42 11.75
N GLY A 195 -2.42 21.09 11.87
CA GLY A 195 -2.10 20.17 10.78
C GLY A 195 -0.60 19.99 10.51
N PHE A 196 0.28 20.49 11.37
CA PHE A 196 1.73 20.25 11.31
C PHE A 196 2.18 19.31 12.41
N ILE A 197 3.01 18.31 12.09
CA ILE A 197 3.58 17.43 13.12
C ILE A 197 4.58 18.24 13.94
N THR A 198 4.29 18.43 15.23
CA THR A 198 5.17 19.15 16.17
C THR A 198 6.01 18.21 17.03
N ASP A 199 5.57 16.97 17.22
CA ASP A 199 6.31 15.98 18.00
C ASP A 199 5.85 14.54 17.65
N ILE A 200 6.76 13.58 17.82
CA ILE A 200 6.48 12.15 17.76
C ILE A 200 7.01 11.52 19.04
N LYS A 201 6.18 11.50 20.09
CA LYS A 201 6.55 10.88 21.37
C LYS A 201 6.84 9.41 21.18
N GLY A 202 7.92 8.94 21.83
CA GLY A 202 8.37 7.56 21.72
C GLY A 202 9.17 7.26 20.45
N ALA A 203 9.46 8.25 19.61
CA ALA A 203 10.27 8.10 18.41
C ALA A 203 11.42 9.12 18.35
N ARG A 204 12.47 8.75 17.63
CA ARG A 204 13.45 9.69 17.09
C ARG A 204 12.90 10.24 15.77
N VAL A 205 12.60 11.53 15.74
CA VAL A 205 12.07 12.22 14.57
C VAL A 205 13.11 12.26 13.45
N LYS A 206 12.65 12.11 12.21
CA LYS A 206 13.42 12.36 10.98
C LYS A 206 12.92 13.68 10.37
N GLU A 207 13.64 14.78 10.65
CA GLU A 207 13.25 16.13 10.22
C GLU A 207 13.01 16.23 8.71
N HIS A 208 13.93 15.70 7.91
CA HIS A 208 13.79 15.70 6.45
C HIS A 208 12.54 14.93 5.96
N GLY A 209 12.09 13.94 6.73
CA GLY A 209 10.82 13.25 6.46
C GLY A 209 9.60 14.13 6.73
N LEU A 210 9.65 14.98 7.76
CA LEU A 210 8.61 15.97 8.03
C LEU A 210 8.58 17.06 6.97
N GLU A 211 9.74 17.53 6.51
CA GLU A 211 9.86 18.46 5.39
C GLU A 211 9.18 17.88 4.15
N LYS A 212 9.51 16.64 3.78
CA LYS A 212 8.86 15.88 2.68
C LYS A 212 7.35 15.82 2.85
N LEU A 213 6.87 15.40 4.02
CA LEU A 213 5.44 15.26 4.32
C LEU A 213 4.67 16.58 4.21
N HIS A 214 5.30 17.69 4.57
CA HIS A 214 4.74 19.04 4.51
C HIS A 214 5.10 19.81 3.23
N ARG A 215 5.65 19.13 2.21
CA ARG A 215 6.03 19.73 0.92
C ARG A 215 7.02 20.88 1.05
N TYR A 216 7.99 20.73 1.93
CA TYR A 216 9.10 21.67 2.14
C TYR A 216 8.58 23.10 2.38
N ASP A 217 8.92 24.03 1.48
CA ASP A 217 8.61 25.45 1.57
C ASP A 217 7.11 25.76 1.40
N GLU A 218 6.33 24.87 0.77
CA GLU A 218 4.88 25.06 0.64
C GLU A 218 4.17 24.98 2.01
N LYS A 219 4.79 24.31 3.00
CA LYS A 219 4.25 24.09 4.34
C LYS A 219 2.78 23.66 4.29
N LYS A 220 2.50 22.58 3.56
CA LYS A 220 1.14 22.07 3.40
C LYS A 220 0.70 21.33 4.68
N PRO A 221 -0.40 21.73 5.34
CA PRO A 221 -0.91 21.03 6.51
C PRO A 221 -1.51 19.67 6.10
N ILE A 222 -1.48 18.72 7.03
CA ILE A 222 -2.09 17.40 6.89
C ILE A 222 -3.21 17.20 7.90
N ASP A 223 -4.18 16.35 7.55
CA ASP A 223 -5.14 15.84 8.51
C ASP A 223 -4.65 14.49 9.04
N ILE A 224 -4.01 14.50 10.22
CA ILE A 224 -3.46 13.28 10.84
C ILE A 224 -4.53 12.21 11.10
N ARG A 225 -5.81 12.58 11.19
CA ARG A 225 -6.93 11.64 11.37
C ARG A 225 -7.14 10.78 10.13
N LYS A 226 -6.84 11.34 8.95
CA LYS A 226 -7.04 10.69 7.65
C LYS A 226 -5.76 10.04 7.11
N CYS A 227 -4.60 10.31 7.69
CA CYS A 227 -3.34 9.76 7.18
C CYS A 227 -3.26 8.23 7.32
N TRP A 228 -2.60 7.57 6.37
CA TRP A 228 -2.17 6.18 6.52
C TRP A 228 -0.92 6.15 7.38
N ILE A 229 -0.94 5.37 8.46
CA ILE A 229 0.21 5.26 9.36
C ILE A 229 0.58 3.79 9.47
N LYS A 230 1.85 3.49 9.21
CA LYS A 230 2.41 2.13 9.17
C LYS A 230 3.70 2.09 9.97
N SER A 231 4.02 0.92 10.53
CA SER A 231 5.31 0.66 11.17
C SER A 231 5.86 -0.72 10.82
N GLY A 232 7.18 -0.80 10.73
CA GLY A 232 7.90 -2.04 10.43
C GLY A 232 7.91 -2.39 8.94
N PRO A 233 8.27 -3.64 8.60
CA PRO A 233 8.34 -4.08 7.21
C PRO A 233 6.95 -4.12 6.58
N ILE A 234 6.85 -3.70 5.32
CA ILE A 234 5.58 -3.62 4.59
C ILE A 234 5.13 -5.00 4.05
N ARG A 235 6.08 -5.91 3.82
CA ARG A 235 5.85 -7.32 3.43
C ARG A 235 6.97 -8.19 3.98
N SER A 236 6.64 -9.40 4.44
CA SER A 236 7.66 -10.37 4.88
C SER A 236 8.53 -10.85 3.71
N ASN A 237 9.76 -11.30 3.94
CA ASN A 237 10.65 -11.77 2.86
C ASN A 237 10.38 -13.22 2.40
N ASN A 238 9.30 -13.84 2.89
CA ASN A 238 8.95 -15.24 2.66
C ASN A 238 7.91 -15.39 1.55
N PHE A 239 8.16 -14.82 0.38
CA PHE A 239 7.31 -14.99 -0.80
C PHE A 239 8.13 -15.27 -2.06
N LEU A 240 7.46 -15.84 -3.06
CA LEU A 240 7.98 -16.00 -4.40
C LEU A 240 7.35 -14.94 -5.29
N VAL A 241 8.19 -14.11 -5.90
CA VAL A 241 7.73 -13.11 -6.86
C VAL A 241 7.25 -13.82 -8.11
N ARG A 242 6.13 -13.36 -8.68
CA ARG A 242 5.66 -13.80 -10.00
C ARG A 242 6.80 -13.61 -11.00
N ARG A 243 7.39 -14.71 -11.45
CA ARG A 243 8.36 -14.66 -12.55
C ARG A 243 7.60 -14.64 -13.86
N HIS A 244 7.91 -13.68 -14.70
CA HIS A 244 7.53 -13.73 -16.10
C HIS A 244 8.54 -14.61 -16.82
N THR A 245 8.31 -15.93 -16.85
CA THR A 245 9.12 -16.83 -17.67
C THR A 245 8.89 -16.49 -19.15
N SER A 246 9.97 -16.30 -19.89
CA SER A 246 9.97 -16.08 -21.35
C SER A 246 9.31 -17.21 -22.14
N ALA A 247 9.10 -18.39 -21.53
CA ALA A 247 8.46 -19.55 -22.15
C ALA A 247 6.95 -19.37 -22.43
N LEU A 248 6.29 -18.37 -21.86
CA LEU A 248 4.88 -18.04 -22.17
C LEU A 248 4.74 -16.97 -23.27
N MET A 249 5.84 -16.49 -23.86
CA MET A 249 5.77 -15.65 -25.06
C MET A 249 5.39 -16.44 -26.32
N GLU A 250 5.46 -17.78 -26.31
CA GLU A 250 5.13 -18.64 -27.47
C GLU A 250 3.72 -19.24 -27.45
N LYS A 251 2.96 -19.11 -26.37
CA LYS A 251 1.55 -19.53 -26.34
C LYS A 251 0.72 -18.40 -25.77
N GLY A 252 -0.07 -17.77 -26.63
CA GLY A 252 -0.91 -16.61 -26.37
C GLY A 252 -2.01 -16.85 -25.33
N GLU A 253 -1.62 -17.09 -24.08
CA GLU A 253 -2.50 -16.96 -22.94
C GLU A 253 -2.59 -15.47 -22.58
N SER A 254 -3.65 -14.88 -23.15
CA SER A 254 -4.17 -13.57 -22.79
C SER A 254 -4.39 -13.51 -21.27
N SER A 255 -3.46 -12.84 -20.58
CA SER A 255 -3.71 -12.31 -19.24
C SER A 255 -4.83 -11.27 -19.35
N THR A 256 -5.77 -11.31 -18.41
CA THR A 256 -6.98 -10.48 -18.31
C THR A 256 -6.72 -8.98 -18.02
N ILE A 257 -5.62 -8.43 -18.54
CA ILE A 257 -5.36 -6.98 -18.64
C ILE A 257 -5.21 -6.56 -20.12
N ASP A 258 -5.18 -7.50 -21.08
CA ASP A 258 -5.16 -7.18 -22.50
C ASP A 258 -6.56 -7.16 -23.11
N ARG A 259 -7.10 -5.95 -23.32
CA ARG A 259 -7.78 -5.49 -24.56
C ARG A 259 -8.46 -4.12 -24.34
N ILE A 260 -7.68 -3.06 -24.47
CA ILE A 260 -8.12 -1.92 -25.29
C ILE A 260 -7.61 -2.24 -26.69
N SER A 261 -8.36 -3.09 -27.39
CA SER A 261 -8.29 -3.17 -28.85
C SER A 261 -9.36 -2.24 -29.40
N SER A 262 -8.98 -0.98 -29.61
CA SER A 262 -9.59 -0.16 -30.65
C SER A 262 -8.48 0.28 -31.58
N GLU A 263 -8.63 -0.12 -32.83
CA GLU A 263 -7.77 0.15 -33.97
C GLU A 263 -7.43 1.63 -34.08
N THR A 264 -6.17 1.97 -33.81
CA THR A 264 -5.38 3.08 -34.39
C THR A 264 -3.98 2.98 -33.78
N PRO A 265 -2.88 3.10 -34.55
CA PRO A 265 -1.55 3.18 -33.96
C PRO A 265 -1.47 4.53 -33.25
N VAL A 266 -1.66 4.54 -31.92
CA VAL A 266 -1.38 5.73 -31.12
C VAL A 266 0.11 5.97 -31.24
N SER A 267 0.50 7.04 -31.95
CA SER A 267 1.90 7.44 -32.06
C SER A 267 2.35 7.99 -30.71
N GLY A 268 2.90 7.12 -29.87
CA GLY A 268 3.51 7.50 -28.61
C GLY A 268 3.28 6.49 -27.49
N ILE A 269 4.02 6.67 -26.40
CA ILE A 269 3.92 5.96 -25.14
C ILE A 269 3.57 6.94 -24.03
N LYS A 270 2.79 6.47 -23.06
CA LYS A 270 2.47 7.23 -21.86
C LYS A 270 3.53 6.95 -20.80
N ALA A 271 4.17 8.01 -20.31
CA ALA A 271 5.03 7.95 -19.15
C ALA A 271 4.35 8.59 -17.95
N VAL A 272 4.72 8.13 -16.76
CA VAL A 272 4.25 8.69 -15.49
C VAL A 272 5.43 9.08 -14.62
N ILE A 273 5.26 10.06 -13.75
CA ILE A 273 6.22 10.39 -12.70
C ILE A 273 5.64 9.98 -11.34
N ILE A 274 6.41 9.22 -10.57
CA ILE A 274 6.08 8.78 -9.22
C ILE A 274 7.14 9.39 -8.31
N ASP A 275 6.74 10.44 -7.61
CA ASP A 275 7.58 11.25 -6.75
C ASP A 275 7.05 11.15 -5.32
N HIS A 276 7.77 10.42 -4.46
CA HIS A 276 7.40 10.13 -3.06
C HIS A 276 6.01 9.52 -2.81
N GLU A 277 5.29 9.08 -3.85
CA GLU A 277 3.93 8.52 -3.79
C GLU A 277 3.90 7.03 -4.18
N ALA A 278 4.86 6.23 -3.70
CA ALA A 278 4.93 4.79 -4.04
C ALA A 278 3.68 4.00 -3.64
N GLU A 279 2.90 4.46 -2.65
CA GLU A 279 1.64 3.83 -2.26
C GLU A 279 0.53 3.99 -3.31
N SER A 280 0.61 5.00 -4.19
CA SER A 280 -0.35 5.24 -5.28
C SER A 280 0.13 4.65 -6.61
N CYS A 281 1.15 3.79 -6.58
CA CYS A 281 1.85 3.33 -7.78
C CYS A 281 0.93 2.59 -8.77
N PHE A 282 -0.02 1.77 -8.28
CA PHE A 282 -0.98 1.06 -9.14
C PHE A 282 -1.88 2.04 -9.92
N GLU A 283 -2.35 3.08 -9.25
CA GLU A 283 -3.26 4.08 -9.82
C GLU A 283 -2.52 5.00 -10.78
N LEU A 284 -1.35 5.50 -10.37
CA LEU A 284 -0.53 6.40 -11.17
C LEU A 284 -0.03 5.72 -12.44
N ALA A 285 0.42 4.47 -12.33
CA ALA A 285 0.98 3.71 -13.46
C ALA A 285 -0.09 3.11 -14.39
N SER A 286 -1.38 3.34 -14.13
CA SER A 286 -2.46 2.79 -14.95
C SER A 286 -2.34 3.25 -16.41
N GLY A 287 -2.16 2.27 -17.30
CA GLY A 287 -1.98 2.47 -18.74
C GLY A 287 -0.63 3.09 -19.15
N ALA A 288 0.35 3.17 -18.24
CA ALA A 288 1.68 3.68 -18.55
C ALA A 288 2.60 2.58 -19.09
N GLN A 289 3.53 2.94 -19.97
CA GLN A 289 4.55 2.04 -20.52
C GLN A 289 5.93 2.23 -19.86
N VAL A 290 6.13 3.32 -19.11
CA VAL A 290 7.34 3.60 -18.35
C VAL A 290 7.02 4.55 -17.19
N ALA A 291 7.72 4.39 -16.07
CA ALA A 291 7.63 5.31 -14.95
C ALA A 291 8.97 5.98 -14.65
N ILE A 292 8.96 7.26 -14.34
CA ILE A 292 10.08 7.95 -13.72
C ILE A 292 9.85 7.91 -12.21
N THR A 293 10.81 7.39 -11.45
CA THR A 293 10.71 7.34 -9.98
C THR A 293 11.72 8.29 -9.37
N VAL A 294 11.31 9.06 -8.37
CA VAL A 294 12.17 10.04 -7.69
C VAL A 294 12.30 9.67 -6.22
N GLY A 295 13.54 9.57 -5.76
CA GLY A 295 13.89 9.19 -4.40
C GLY A 295 14.28 7.73 -4.28
N ASP A 296 15.20 7.45 -3.36
CA ASP A 296 15.72 6.11 -3.10
C ASP A 296 14.61 5.13 -2.68
N ASP A 297 13.83 5.44 -1.63
CA ASP A 297 12.75 4.57 -1.16
C ASP A 297 11.62 4.41 -2.19
N THR A 298 11.24 5.50 -2.85
CA THR A 298 10.22 5.49 -3.91
C THR A 298 10.65 4.59 -5.06
N THR A 299 11.91 4.72 -5.50
CA THR A 299 12.46 3.91 -6.59
C THR A 299 12.47 2.42 -6.23
N GLU A 300 12.76 2.07 -4.98
CA GLU A 300 12.73 0.69 -4.53
C GLU A 300 11.32 0.11 -4.47
N ILE A 301 10.40 0.80 -3.80
CA ILE A 301 9.03 0.32 -3.59
C ILE A 301 8.26 0.32 -4.92
N ALA A 302 8.31 1.44 -5.66
CA ALA A 302 7.64 1.55 -6.95
C ALA A 302 8.28 0.61 -7.97
N GLY A 303 9.61 0.47 -8.00
CA GLY A 303 10.30 -0.48 -8.87
C GLY A 303 9.81 -1.92 -8.67
N ASP A 304 9.71 -2.37 -7.42
CA ASP A 304 9.20 -3.71 -7.09
C ASP A 304 7.73 -3.90 -7.47
N ILE A 305 6.88 -2.88 -7.26
CA ILE A 305 5.48 -2.93 -7.70
C ILE A 305 5.41 -3.01 -9.24
N LEU A 306 6.13 -2.12 -9.93
CA LEU A 306 6.10 -1.97 -11.38
C LEU A 306 6.70 -3.17 -12.12
N TYR A 307 7.61 -3.90 -11.47
CA TYR A 307 8.08 -5.20 -11.95
C TYR A 307 6.93 -6.15 -12.29
N ARG A 308 5.91 -6.22 -11.42
CA ARG A 308 4.73 -7.09 -11.60
C ARG A 308 3.76 -6.56 -12.65
N LEU A 309 3.78 -5.25 -12.86
CA LEU A 309 3.03 -4.58 -13.92
C LEU A 309 3.78 -4.58 -15.26
N LYS A 310 5.01 -5.11 -15.31
CA LYS A 310 5.90 -5.12 -16.48
C LYS A 310 6.23 -3.72 -17.00
N ILE A 311 6.31 -2.74 -16.10
CA ILE A 311 6.61 -1.35 -16.43
C ILE A 311 8.07 -1.07 -16.05
N PRO A 312 8.97 -0.77 -17.01
CA PRO A 312 10.32 -0.34 -16.70
C PRO A 312 10.33 1.04 -16.02
N ILE A 313 11.36 1.27 -15.22
CA ILE A 313 11.57 2.53 -14.52
C ILE A 313 12.78 3.30 -15.06
N ILE A 314 12.70 4.62 -14.96
CA ILE A 314 13.82 5.57 -15.03
C ILE A 314 13.95 6.16 -13.64
N GLY A 315 14.74 5.53 -12.77
CA GLY A 315 14.86 5.93 -11.37
C GLY A 315 15.89 7.03 -11.16
N ILE A 316 15.57 7.99 -10.29
CA ILE A 316 16.46 9.08 -9.84
C ILE A 316 16.67 8.91 -8.34
N THR A 317 17.92 8.68 -7.94
CA THR A 317 18.30 8.36 -6.56
C THR A 317 19.59 9.12 -6.20
N ASP A 318 19.82 9.49 -4.93
CA ASP A 318 20.94 10.38 -4.54
C ASP A 318 21.96 9.70 -3.60
N GLY A 319 21.52 8.69 -2.87
CA GLY A 319 22.34 7.84 -2.00
C GLY A 319 21.71 7.63 -0.62
N ASP A 320 20.64 8.35 -0.31
CA ASP A 320 20.09 8.51 1.05
C ASP A 320 19.16 7.37 1.48
N LEU A 321 19.55 6.13 1.17
CA LEU A 321 18.77 4.95 1.51
C LEU A 321 18.40 4.91 2.99
N ASP A 322 17.11 5.06 3.29
CA ASP A 322 16.63 4.93 4.65
C ASP A 322 16.74 3.49 5.15
N GLY A 323 16.98 2.52 4.28
CA GLY A 323 17.11 1.11 4.62
C GLY A 323 15.77 0.40 4.71
N PHE A 324 14.85 0.67 3.76
CA PHE A 324 13.69 -0.20 3.59
C PHE A 324 14.19 -1.60 3.21
N SER A 325 13.99 -2.59 4.08
CA SER A 325 14.29 -3.99 3.74
C SER A 325 13.16 -4.52 2.88
N HIS A 326 13.17 -4.14 1.60
CA HIS A 326 12.28 -4.71 0.59
C HIS A 326 13.14 -5.31 -0.53
N ARG A 327 12.77 -6.51 -1.00
CA ARG A 327 13.50 -7.12 -2.12
C ARG A 327 13.30 -6.25 -3.36
N LYS A 328 14.40 -5.90 -4.03
CA LYS A 328 14.38 -5.06 -5.22
C LYS A 328 14.22 -5.94 -6.46
N HIS A 329 13.05 -5.90 -7.07
CA HIS A 329 12.86 -6.38 -8.45
C HIS A 329 12.66 -5.18 -9.34
N ILE A 330 13.53 -5.02 -10.34
CA ILE A 330 13.43 -3.96 -11.31
C ILE A 330 13.21 -4.61 -12.67
N TYR A 331 12.20 -4.12 -13.41
CA TYR A 331 11.82 -4.73 -14.68
C TYR A 331 12.93 -4.54 -15.73
N PRO A 332 13.23 -5.54 -16.57
CA PRO A 332 14.25 -5.39 -17.62
C PRO A 332 13.98 -4.20 -18.54
N GLY A 333 15.05 -3.52 -18.94
CA GLY A 333 14.97 -2.28 -19.71
C GLY A 333 14.82 -1.03 -18.84
N SER A 334 14.92 -1.16 -17.52
CA SER A 334 14.97 -0.01 -16.61
C SER A 334 16.38 0.59 -16.54
N VAL A 335 16.46 1.83 -16.10
CA VAL A 335 17.72 2.51 -15.75
C VAL A 335 17.54 3.27 -14.45
N VAL A 336 18.53 3.23 -13.57
CA VAL A 336 18.55 4.05 -12.36
C VAL A 336 19.76 4.98 -12.44
N PHE A 337 19.51 6.28 -12.45
CA PHE A 337 20.52 7.32 -12.35
C PHE A 337 20.79 7.63 -10.87
N ARG A 338 22.05 7.48 -10.47
CA ARG A 338 22.54 7.98 -9.20
C ARG A 338 23.00 9.42 -9.40
N VAL A 339 22.34 10.37 -8.77
CA VAL A 339 22.70 11.80 -8.79
C VAL A 339 23.57 12.18 -7.59
N LYS A 340 23.99 13.44 -7.52
CA LYS A 340 24.67 14.00 -6.35
C LYS A 340 23.76 13.92 -5.12
N GLU A 341 24.36 13.76 -3.95
CA GLU A 341 23.64 13.66 -2.67
C GLU A 341 22.82 14.94 -2.42
N GLY A 342 21.54 14.77 -2.06
CA GLY A 342 20.55 15.83 -1.87
C GLY A 342 19.95 16.41 -3.15
N TYR A 343 20.17 15.79 -4.32
CA TYR A 343 19.69 16.33 -5.61
C TYR A 343 18.57 15.53 -6.27
N ASP A 344 18.14 14.39 -5.73
CA ASP A 344 17.00 13.63 -6.26
C ASP A 344 15.73 14.48 -6.31
N ASP A 345 15.39 15.18 -5.23
CA ASP A 345 14.22 16.06 -5.13
C ASP A 345 14.31 17.25 -6.10
N VAL A 346 15.51 17.83 -6.23
CA VAL A 346 15.76 18.96 -7.15
C VAL A 346 15.57 18.51 -8.59
N VAL A 347 16.19 17.38 -8.94
CA VAL A 347 16.10 16.78 -10.27
C VAL A 347 14.67 16.31 -10.58
N GLY A 348 13.99 15.71 -9.61
CA GLY A 348 12.60 15.28 -9.75
C GLY A 348 11.68 16.44 -10.09
N ARG A 349 11.82 17.57 -9.40
CA ARG A 349 11.09 18.81 -9.72
C ARG A 349 11.41 19.33 -11.12
N MET A 350 12.69 19.33 -11.53
CA MET A 350 13.09 19.73 -12.89
C MET A 350 12.44 18.85 -13.97
N ILE A 351 12.45 17.52 -13.77
CA ILE A 351 11.81 16.59 -14.70
C ILE A 351 10.30 16.84 -14.75
N GLY A 352 9.67 17.01 -13.58
CA GLY A 352 8.25 17.30 -13.46
C GLY A 352 7.84 18.59 -14.19
N SER A 353 8.64 19.66 -14.08
CA SER A 353 8.36 20.92 -14.75
C SER A 353 8.65 20.89 -16.25
N GLU A 354 9.82 20.39 -16.65
CA GLU A 354 10.29 20.49 -18.04
C GLU A 354 9.72 19.41 -18.96
N LEU A 355 9.58 18.17 -18.46
CA LEU A 355 9.11 17.04 -19.27
C LEU A 355 7.62 16.73 -19.07
N PHE A 356 7.08 17.03 -17.89
CA PHE A 356 5.68 16.72 -17.55
C PHE A 356 4.78 17.94 -17.39
N GLN A 357 5.32 19.17 -17.50
CA GLN A 357 4.56 20.42 -17.37
C GLN A 357 3.74 20.50 -16.07
N GLY A 358 4.29 19.95 -14.97
CA GLY A 358 3.64 19.89 -13.66
C GLY A 358 2.51 18.86 -13.55
N LYS A 359 2.32 17.99 -14.54
CA LYS A 359 1.37 16.86 -14.49
C LYS A 359 2.07 15.58 -14.02
N ASN A 360 1.29 14.57 -13.67
CA ASN A 360 1.83 13.26 -13.26
C ASN A 360 2.03 12.29 -14.45
N ASN A 361 1.63 12.68 -15.66
CA ASN A 361 1.81 11.89 -16.88
C ASN A 361 2.01 12.79 -18.10
N ALA A 362 2.69 12.24 -19.11
CA ALA A 362 2.92 12.86 -20.41
C ALA A 362 3.14 11.80 -21.49
N ASP A 363 2.91 12.17 -22.74
CA ASP A 363 3.10 11.31 -23.91
C ASP A 363 4.46 11.59 -24.57
N PHE A 364 5.12 10.54 -25.03
CA PHE A 364 6.45 10.59 -25.65
C PHE A 364 6.54 9.63 -26.83
N ASP A 365 7.51 9.77 -27.73
CA ASP A 365 7.65 8.90 -28.90
C ASP A 365 8.12 7.49 -28.52
N SER A 366 9.03 7.38 -27.54
CA SER A 366 9.59 6.09 -27.11
C SER A 366 10.28 6.14 -25.74
N ILE A 367 10.49 4.97 -25.13
CA ILE A 367 11.25 4.85 -23.86
C ILE A 367 12.67 5.37 -24.04
N THR A 368 13.28 5.10 -25.20
CA THR A 368 14.63 5.57 -25.54
C THR A 368 14.71 7.09 -25.55
N GLN A 369 13.71 7.76 -26.13
CA GLN A 369 13.63 9.22 -26.13
C GLN A 369 13.55 9.77 -24.71
N ILE A 370 12.69 9.21 -23.84
CA ILE A 370 12.57 9.69 -22.45
C ILE A 370 13.89 9.52 -21.71
N LYS A 371 14.55 8.36 -21.84
CA LYS A 371 15.86 8.12 -21.22
C LYS A 371 16.89 9.16 -21.67
N TYR A 372 16.88 9.53 -22.95
CA TYR A 372 17.75 10.57 -23.48
C TYR A 372 17.41 11.94 -22.90
N LEU A 373 16.14 12.37 -22.96
CA LEU A 373 15.69 13.66 -22.42
C LEU A 373 16.01 13.81 -20.93
N VAL A 374 15.72 12.78 -20.13
CA VAL A 374 16.05 12.74 -18.70
C VAL A 374 17.56 12.86 -18.52
N ARG A 375 18.35 12.05 -19.23
CA ARG A 375 19.82 12.08 -19.10
C ARG A 375 20.41 13.44 -19.44
N GLU A 376 19.97 14.07 -20.53
CA GLU A 376 20.44 15.39 -20.94
C GLU A 376 20.11 16.45 -19.88
N LEU A 377 18.85 16.44 -19.39
CA LEU A 377 18.38 17.37 -18.38
C LEU A 377 19.20 17.29 -17.07
N ILE A 378 19.57 16.07 -16.67
CA ILE A 378 20.19 15.82 -15.36
C ILE A 378 21.71 15.62 -15.45
N ASN A 379 22.32 15.76 -16.63
CA ASN A 379 23.70 15.36 -16.91
C ASN A 379 24.73 15.93 -15.92
N SER A 380 24.55 17.19 -15.49
CA SER A 380 25.43 17.87 -14.53
C SER A 380 25.33 17.33 -13.10
N TYR A 381 24.31 16.51 -12.80
CA TYR A 381 24.04 15.92 -11.49
C TYR A 381 24.39 14.43 -11.43
N ILE A 382 24.52 13.73 -12.56
CA ILE A 382 24.77 12.28 -12.60
C ILE A 382 26.15 11.95 -12.02
N LYS A 383 26.19 11.02 -11.05
CA LYS A 383 27.41 10.31 -10.62
C LYS A 383 27.63 9.06 -11.49
N PHE A 384 26.62 8.22 -11.63
CA PHE A 384 26.63 7.02 -12.48
C PHE A 384 25.20 6.56 -12.80
N SER A 385 25.06 5.56 -13.68
CA SER A 385 23.78 4.93 -14.00
C SER A 385 23.90 3.40 -13.99
N THR A 386 22.87 2.71 -13.53
CA THR A 386 22.76 1.24 -13.54
C THR A 386 21.63 0.82 -14.46
N ASN A 387 21.90 -0.08 -15.41
CA ASN A 387 20.88 -0.68 -16.27
C ASN A 387 20.44 -2.03 -15.68
N TYR A 388 19.15 -2.34 -15.82
CA TYR A 388 18.53 -3.57 -15.31
C TYR A 388 17.86 -4.38 -16.43
#